data_AF-A0A962RRR3-F1
#
_entry.id   AF-A0A962RRR3-F1
#
_cell.length_a   1.000
_cell.length_b   1.000
_cell.length_c   1.000
_cell.angle_alpha   90.00
_cell.angle_beta   90.00
_cell.angle_gamma   90.00
#
_symmetry.space_group_name_H-M   'P 1'
#
loop_
_entity.id
_entity.type
_entity.pdbx_description
1 polymer ?
#
loop_
_entity_poly.entity_id
_entity_poly.type
_entity_poly.pdbx_seq_one_letter_code
_entity_poly.pdbx_strand_id
1 'polypeptide(L)'
;MKGEDFIKAHDRVKDFDWQPSYVEAPSRYRMPYKIPAKTSDPFRHLVRDYCSMERDKDDRQYGAMSDVMARAKMPAKASERWTEVLKMVLPVTCYAEYAAMKCTGQLVDAVSNAELRQGYLAQMIDEVRHVNQEAHLMRYLTKHARDPEGFSQGVKLRNSMFITRASRAALDGFFAGNPIEGALNLQVVAETAYTNPIFVTLTEVAATNGDQATPTTFLSVQSDEARHMANGYATLAAVASVEDNLPRLQQDFDTAFWRQHAFLDPFVGAVYDYFQEHRGG
;
A
#
# COMPACT_ATOMS: atom_id res chain seq x y z
N MET A 1 -11.40 -7.34 -24.21
CA MET A 1 -12.84 -7.70 -24.10
C MET A 1 -13.56 -6.45 -23.61
N LYS A 2 -14.74 -6.09 -24.13
CA LYS A 2 -15.43 -4.85 -23.75
C LYS A 2 -16.90 -5.15 -23.44
N GLY A 3 -17.49 -4.40 -22.51
CA GLY A 3 -18.92 -4.48 -22.19
C GLY A 3 -19.33 -5.80 -21.54
N GLU A 4 -20.44 -6.39 -22.00
CA GLU A 4 -21.06 -7.57 -21.38
C GLU A 4 -20.14 -8.80 -21.28
N ASP A 5 -19.28 -9.02 -22.29
CA ASP A 5 -18.38 -10.17 -22.29
C ASP A 5 -17.35 -10.09 -21.15
N PHE A 6 -16.95 -8.88 -20.76
CA PHE A 6 -16.06 -8.66 -19.63
C PHE A 6 -16.74 -9.05 -18.31
N ILE A 7 -17.98 -8.60 -18.12
CA ILE A 7 -18.78 -8.91 -16.92
C ILE A 7 -18.99 -10.42 -16.81
N LYS A 8 -19.41 -11.07 -17.91
CA LYS A 8 -19.59 -12.53 -17.95
C LYS A 8 -18.30 -13.29 -17.62
N ALA A 9 -17.17 -12.83 -18.15
CA ALA A 9 -15.88 -13.45 -17.88
C ALA A 9 -15.45 -13.27 -16.42
N HIS A 10 -15.64 -12.09 -15.84
CA HIS A 10 -15.34 -11.81 -14.44
C HIS A 10 -16.24 -12.60 -13.48
N ASP A 11 -17.55 -12.67 -13.75
CA ASP A 11 -18.48 -13.47 -12.95
C ASP A 11 -18.12 -14.96 -12.98
N ARG A 12 -17.69 -15.47 -14.14
CA ARG A 12 -17.25 -16.87 -14.27
C ARG A 12 -16.00 -17.21 -13.44
N VAL A 13 -15.15 -16.23 -13.10
CA VAL A 13 -13.98 -16.48 -12.23
C VAL A 13 -14.43 -16.94 -10.84
N LYS A 14 -15.61 -16.51 -10.37
CA LYS A 14 -16.15 -16.91 -9.07
C LYS A 14 -16.53 -18.39 -9.04
N ASP A 15 -16.87 -18.96 -10.19
CA ASP A 15 -17.19 -20.40 -10.34
C ASP A 15 -15.95 -21.29 -10.33
N PHE A 16 -14.74 -20.73 -10.29
CA PHE A 16 -13.51 -21.50 -10.18
C PHE A 16 -13.21 -21.95 -8.75
N ASP A 17 -13.99 -21.51 -7.77
CA ASP A 17 -13.89 -22.00 -6.40
C ASP A 17 -14.64 -23.33 -6.24
N TRP A 18 -14.07 -24.26 -5.47
CA TRP A 18 -14.71 -25.54 -5.17
C TRP A 18 -14.47 -25.93 -3.72
N GLN A 19 -15.40 -26.71 -3.17
CA GLN A 19 -15.24 -27.29 -1.84
C GLN A 19 -14.51 -28.64 -1.97
N PRO A 20 -13.32 -28.81 -1.36
CA PRO A 20 -12.61 -30.07 -1.38
C PRO A 20 -13.43 -31.17 -0.69
N SER A 21 -13.58 -32.33 -1.33
CA SER A 21 -14.28 -33.50 -0.75
C SER A 21 -13.34 -34.61 -0.28
N TYR A 22 -12.05 -34.53 -0.62
CA TYR A 22 -11.07 -35.60 -0.39
C TYR A 22 -9.97 -35.22 0.62
N VAL A 23 -9.91 -33.94 1.01
CA VAL A 23 -8.95 -33.40 1.98
C VAL A 23 -9.63 -32.30 2.78
N GLU A 24 -9.25 -32.16 4.05
CA GLU A 24 -9.64 -30.99 4.83
C GLU A 24 -8.94 -29.74 4.27
N ALA A 25 -9.66 -28.63 4.17
CA ALA A 25 -9.07 -27.37 3.71
C ALA A 25 -7.95 -26.95 4.68
N PRO A 26 -6.74 -26.62 4.18
CA PRO A 26 -5.63 -26.28 5.05
C PRO A 26 -5.91 -24.98 5.81
N SER A 27 -5.93 -25.04 7.15
CA SER A 27 -6.04 -23.85 8.00
C SER A 27 -4.65 -23.34 8.38
N ARG A 28 -4.02 -22.54 7.50
CA ARG A 28 -2.69 -21.95 7.77
C ARG A 28 -2.72 -20.82 8.78
N TYR A 29 -3.82 -20.07 8.81
CA TYR A 29 -3.99 -18.90 9.67
C TYR A 29 -5.17 -19.11 10.62
N ARG A 30 -5.04 -18.60 11.85
CA ARG A 30 -6.17 -18.56 12.78
C ARG A 30 -7.18 -17.52 12.31
N MET A 31 -8.41 -17.94 12.02
CA MET A 31 -9.49 -17.06 11.56
C MET A 31 -10.62 -17.01 12.61
N PRO A 32 -10.60 -16.04 13.55
CA PRO A 32 -11.66 -15.91 14.56
C PRO A 32 -12.93 -15.23 14.01
N TYR A 33 -12.96 -14.87 12.73
CA TYR A 33 -14.04 -14.17 12.06
C TYR A 33 -14.83 -15.13 11.17
N LYS A 34 -16.15 -14.99 11.19
CA LYS A 34 -17.05 -15.58 10.19
C LYS A 34 -17.17 -14.63 9.00
N ILE A 35 -17.05 -15.14 7.78
CA ILE A 35 -17.17 -14.35 6.55
C ILE A 35 -18.36 -14.92 5.75
N PRO A 36 -19.30 -14.09 5.27
CA PRO A 36 -20.40 -14.58 4.45
C PRO A 36 -19.88 -15.16 3.14
N ALA A 37 -20.59 -16.17 2.62
CA ALA A 37 -20.23 -16.81 1.35
C ALA A 37 -20.35 -15.88 0.14
N LYS A 38 -21.16 -14.82 0.24
CA LYS A 38 -21.36 -13.80 -0.79
C LYS A 38 -21.30 -12.41 -0.17
N THR A 39 -20.74 -11.45 -0.90
CA THR A 39 -20.58 -10.05 -0.54
C THR A 39 -20.48 -9.17 -1.79
N SER A 40 -20.28 -7.86 -1.62
CA SER A 40 -20.00 -6.98 -2.75
C SER A 40 -18.57 -7.21 -3.24
N ASP A 41 -18.43 -7.49 -4.53
CA ASP A 41 -17.13 -7.57 -5.20
C ASP A 41 -16.56 -6.15 -5.43
N PRO A 42 -15.47 -5.76 -4.74
CA PRO A 42 -14.89 -4.43 -4.85
C PRO A 42 -14.10 -4.25 -6.14
N PHE A 43 -13.76 -5.33 -6.84
CA PHE A 43 -12.74 -5.33 -7.87
C PHE A 43 -13.13 -6.13 -9.10
N ARG A 44 -13.66 -5.42 -10.10
CA ARG A 44 -14.01 -5.98 -11.40
C ARG A 44 -12.90 -5.74 -12.41
N HIS A 45 -11.76 -6.43 -12.27
CA HIS A 45 -10.77 -6.55 -13.35
C HIS A 45 -10.35 -8.00 -13.56
N LEU A 46 -9.96 -8.33 -14.80
CA LEU A 46 -9.22 -9.55 -15.10
C LEU A 46 -7.72 -9.24 -15.10
N VAL A 47 -6.89 -10.24 -14.80
CA VAL A 47 -5.42 -10.09 -14.71
C VAL A 47 -4.82 -9.40 -15.94
N ARG A 48 -5.28 -9.74 -17.15
CA ARG A 48 -4.75 -9.10 -18.38
C ARG A 48 -5.06 -7.60 -18.44
N ASP A 49 -6.25 -7.20 -17.96
CA ASP A 49 -6.76 -5.84 -18.07
C ASP A 49 -6.04 -4.99 -16.99
N TYR A 50 -5.81 -5.58 -15.81
CA TYR A 50 -4.90 -5.07 -14.79
C TYR A 50 -3.48 -4.82 -15.32
N CYS A 51 -2.82 -5.85 -15.90
CA CYS A 51 -1.45 -5.70 -16.39
C CYS A 51 -1.32 -4.63 -17.49
N SER A 52 -2.31 -4.51 -18.37
CA SER A 52 -2.31 -3.46 -19.40
C SER A 52 -2.43 -2.07 -18.79
N MET A 53 -3.32 -1.89 -17.81
CA MET A 53 -3.53 -0.62 -17.13
C MET A 53 -2.27 -0.18 -16.37
N GLU A 54 -1.66 -1.08 -15.60
CA GLU A 54 -0.48 -0.75 -14.80
C GLU A 54 0.76 -0.47 -15.66
N ARG A 55 0.94 -1.22 -16.77
CA ARG A 55 2.03 -0.94 -17.71
C ARG A 55 1.97 0.47 -18.28
N ASP A 56 0.79 0.95 -18.67
CA ASP A 56 0.64 2.29 -19.23
C ASP A 56 1.00 3.39 -18.22
N LYS A 57 0.84 3.14 -16.92
CA LYS A 57 1.29 4.04 -15.85
C LYS A 57 2.81 3.97 -15.67
N ASP A 58 3.36 2.76 -15.66
CA ASP A 58 4.80 2.52 -15.51
C ASP A 58 5.60 3.17 -16.66
N ASP A 59 5.15 3.01 -17.90
CA ASP A 59 5.79 3.62 -19.08
C ASP A 59 5.88 5.15 -18.95
N ARG A 60 4.84 5.78 -18.39
CA ARG A 60 4.82 7.23 -18.13
C ARG A 60 5.77 7.61 -17.00
N GLN A 61 5.71 6.91 -15.87
CA GLN A 61 6.55 7.18 -14.70
C GLN A 61 8.03 7.03 -15.03
N TYR A 62 8.44 5.86 -15.52
CA TYR A 62 9.84 5.57 -15.83
C TYR A 62 10.34 6.40 -17.02
N GLY A 63 9.48 6.67 -18.01
CA GLY A 63 9.79 7.58 -19.12
C GLY A 63 10.10 8.99 -18.65
N ALA A 64 9.26 9.57 -17.78
CA ALA A 64 9.49 10.91 -17.23
C ALA A 64 10.81 11.00 -16.44
N MET A 65 11.10 10.00 -15.60
CA MET A 65 12.30 9.99 -14.75
C MET A 65 13.59 9.80 -15.55
N SER A 66 13.59 8.90 -16.54
CA SER A 66 14.77 8.57 -17.35
C SER A 66 15.10 9.61 -18.41
N ASP A 67 14.11 10.39 -18.85
CA ASP A 67 14.26 11.31 -19.97
C ASP A 67 14.31 12.78 -19.50
N VAL A 68 13.16 13.37 -19.22
CA VAL A 68 13.01 14.80 -18.91
C VAL A 68 13.76 15.15 -17.63
N MET A 69 13.55 14.38 -16.56
CA MET A 69 14.13 14.68 -15.25
C MET A 69 15.64 14.49 -15.21
N ALA A 70 16.12 13.44 -15.88
CA ALA A 70 17.55 13.14 -15.98
C ALA A 70 18.30 14.26 -16.74
N ARG A 71 17.76 14.71 -17.88
CA ARG A 71 18.34 15.83 -18.66
C ARG A 71 18.34 17.15 -17.88
N ALA A 72 17.25 17.44 -17.18
CA ALA A 72 17.11 18.69 -16.43
C ALA A 72 17.82 18.68 -15.06
N LYS A 73 18.47 17.56 -14.70
CA LYS A 73 19.14 17.33 -13.40
C LYS A 73 18.25 17.74 -12.22
N MET A 74 16.97 17.37 -12.29
CA MET A 74 15.96 17.86 -11.33
C MET A 74 16.23 17.47 -9.88
N PRO A 75 16.64 16.22 -9.56
CA PRO A 75 16.86 15.82 -8.16
C PRO A 75 17.97 16.62 -7.46
N ALA A 76 18.95 17.13 -8.19
CA ALA A 76 20.01 17.96 -7.61
C ALA A 76 19.54 19.37 -7.20
N LYS A 77 18.31 19.76 -7.57
CA LYS A 77 17.71 21.07 -7.29
C LYS A 77 16.73 21.06 -6.12
N ALA A 78 16.40 19.89 -5.57
CA ALA A 78 15.52 19.78 -4.43
C ALA A 78 16.19 20.37 -3.17
N SER A 79 15.37 20.89 -2.24
CA SER A 79 15.86 21.38 -0.95
C SER A 79 16.63 20.27 -0.22
N GLU A 80 17.74 20.66 0.43
CA GLU A 80 18.55 19.74 1.22
C GLU A 80 17.72 19.14 2.36
N ARG A 81 16.95 19.96 3.09
CA ARG A 81 16.13 19.49 4.21
C ARG A 81 15.12 18.43 3.78
N TRP A 82 14.47 18.66 2.65
CA TRP A 82 13.53 17.71 2.06
C TRP A 82 14.24 16.42 1.63
N THR A 83 15.37 16.55 0.95
CA THR A 83 16.13 15.40 0.47
C THR A 83 16.64 14.54 1.63
N GLU A 84 17.07 15.15 2.74
CA GLU A 84 17.53 14.42 3.92
C GLU A 84 16.43 13.59 4.57
N VAL A 85 15.21 14.12 4.69
CA VAL A 85 14.11 13.36 5.32
C VAL A 85 13.68 12.16 4.47
N LEU A 86 13.75 12.27 3.14
CA LEU A 86 13.43 11.17 2.22
C LEU A 86 14.33 9.95 2.43
N LYS A 87 15.57 10.13 2.90
CA LYS A 87 16.47 9.01 3.23
C LYS A 87 15.91 8.11 4.33
N MET A 88 15.02 8.64 5.18
CA MET A 88 14.29 7.87 6.21
C MET A 88 12.87 7.50 5.78
N VAL A 89 12.16 8.40 5.08
CA VAL A 89 10.76 8.18 4.67
C VAL A 89 10.65 7.05 3.65
N LEU A 90 11.50 7.02 2.62
CA LEU A 90 11.39 6.02 1.55
C LEU A 90 11.64 4.59 2.05
N PRO A 91 12.63 4.29 2.92
CA PRO A 91 12.76 2.95 3.49
C PRO A 91 11.60 2.52 4.38
N VAL A 92 10.92 3.46 5.06
CA VAL A 92 9.74 3.15 5.89
C VAL A 92 8.55 2.83 5.00
N THR A 93 8.27 3.68 4.01
CA THR A 93 7.17 3.52 3.07
C THR A 93 7.35 2.24 2.26
N CYS A 94 8.55 2.01 1.73
CA CYS A 94 8.84 0.79 0.96
C CYS A 94 8.68 -0.50 1.79
N TYR A 95 8.91 -0.43 3.10
CA TYR A 95 8.61 -1.56 3.99
C TYR A 95 7.12 -1.70 4.28
N ALA A 96 6.36 -0.60 4.36
CA ALA A 96 4.91 -0.62 4.47
C ALA A 96 4.31 -1.40 3.30
N GLU A 97 4.74 -1.12 2.07
CA GLU A 97 4.24 -1.82 0.87
C GLU A 97 4.65 -3.30 0.89
N TYR A 98 5.87 -3.59 1.33
CA TYR A 98 6.30 -4.99 1.49
C TYR A 98 5.51 -5.75 2.57
N ALA A 99 5.08 -5.06 3.63
CA ALA A 99 4.23 -5.61 4.67
C ALA A 99 2.77 -5.75 4.18
N ALA A 100 2.28 -4.80 3.39
CA ALA A 100 0.97 -4.82 2.74
C ALA A 100 0.86 -6.02 1.78
N MET A 101 1.87 -6.25 0.95
CA MET A 101 1.97 -7.41 0.06
C MET A 101 1.79 -8.73 0.82
N LYS A 102 2.39 -8.84 2.02
CA LYS A 102 2.23 -10.04 2.86
C LYS A 102 0.82 -10.14 3.41
N CYS A 103 0.25 -9.05 3.92
CA CYS A 103 -1.12 -9.00 4.43
C CYS A 103 -2.12 -9.50 3.38
N THR A 104 -2.06 -8.94 2.18
CA THR A 104 -2.95 -9.30 1.08
C THR A 104 -2.72 -10.73 0.61
N GLY A 105 -1.47 -11.20 0.61
CA GLY A 105 -1.16 -12.62 0.38
C GLY A 105 -1.79 -13.55 1.42
N GLN A 106 -1.78 -13.17 2.70
CA GLN A 106 -2.48 -13.91 3.76
C GLN A 106 -3.99 -13.89 3.56
N LEU A 107 -4.57 -12.76 3.13
CA LEU A 107 -5.99 -12.64 2.83
C LEU A 107 -6.42 -13.52 1.65
N VAL A 108 -5.62 -13.57 0.58
CA VAL A 108 -5.85 -14.47 -0.57
C VAL A 108 -5.90 -15.94 -0.14
N ASP A 109 -5.01 -16.35 0.77
CA ASP A 109 -4.93 -17.73 1.28
C ASP A 109 -6.03 -18.06 2.29
N ALA A 110 -6.32 -17.15 3.23
CA ALA A 110 -7.18 -17.43 4.38
C ALA A 110 -8.67 -17.17 4.16
N VAL A 111 -9.06 -16.29 3.24
CA VAL A 111 -10.46 -15.89 3.05
C VAL A 111 -11.14 -16.79 2.03
N SER A 112 -12.06 -17.64 2.48
CA SER A 112 -12.89 -18.50 1.62
C SER A 112 -14.09 -17.75 1.01
N ASN A 113 -13.84 -16.65 0.30
CA ASN A 113 -14.84 -15.89 -0.45
C ASN A 113 -14.23 -15.46 -1.80
N ALA A 114 -14.80 -15.95 -2.91
CA ALA A 114 -14.25 -15.72 -4.24
C ALA A 114 -14.39 -14.27 -4.74
N GLU A 115 -15.39 -13.52 -4.24
CA GLU A 115 -15.63 -12.12 -4.60
C GLU A 115 -14.61 -11.19 -3.94
N LEU A 116 -14.15 -11.52 -2.72
CA LEU A 116 -13.11 -10.76 -2.03
C LEU A 116 -11.69 -11.11 -2.51
N ARG A 117 -11.41 -12.40 -2.75
CA ARG A 117 -10.05 -12.87 -3.08
C ARG A 117 -9.45 -12.26 -4.34
N GLN A 118 -10.27 -11.93 -5.33
CA GLN A 118 -9.79 -11.25 -6.55
C GLN A 118 -9.26 -9.84 -6.24
N GLY A 119 -9.98 -9.09 -5.40
CA GLY A 119 -9.55 -7.77 -4.96
C GLY A 119 -8.25 -7.83 -4.16
N TYR A 120 -8.12 -8.79 -3.24
CA TYR A 120 -6.88 -9.00 -2.48
C TYR A 120 -5.70 -9.39 -3.37
N LEU A 121 -5.93 -10.23 -4.38
CA LEU A 121 -4.88 -10.60 -5.33
C LEU A 121 -4.39 -9.40 -6.13
N ALA A 122 -5.31 -8.56 -6.60
CA ALA A 122 -4.95 -7.34 -7.32
C ALA A 122 -4.13 -6.40 -6.44
N GLN A 123 -4.59 -6.16 -5.21
CA GLN A 123 -3.83 -5.36 -4.25
C GLN A 123 -2.46 -5.97 -3.96
N MET A 124 -2.36 -7.28 -3.74
CA MET A 124 -1.06 -7.95 -3.53
C MET A 124 -0.05 -7.66 -4.64
N ILE A 125 -0.50 -7.62 -5.90
CA ILE A 125 0.38 -7.32 -7.04
C ILE A 125 0.66 -5.82 -7.13
N ASP A 126 -0.29 -4.95 -6.77
CA ASP A 126 -0.06 -3.52 -6.60
C ASP A 126 1.03 -3.28 -5.55
N GLU A 127 1.00 -3.95 -4.40
CA GLU A 127 2.02 -3.80 -3.37
C GLU A 127 3.41 -4.26 -3.84
N VAL A 128 3.48 -5.31 -4.66
CA VAL A 128 4.74 -5.69 -5.33
C VAL A 128 5.22 -4.56 -6.24
N ARG A 129 4.31 -3.94 -7.00
CA ARG A 129 4.62 -2.80 -7.87
C ARG A 129 5.14 -1.62 -7.05
N HIS A 130 4.48 -1.26 -5.95
CA HIS A 130 4.82 -0.12 -5.09
C HIS A 130 6.19 -0.29 -4.44
N VAL A 131 6.50 -1.48 -3.89
CA VAL A 131 7.86 -1.82 -3.39
C VAL A 131 8.92 -1.54 -4.44
N ASN A 132 8.68 -1.96 -5.69
CA ASN A 132 9.65 -1.78 -6.77
C ASN A 132 9.75 -0.32 -7.24
N GLN A 133 8.63 0.41 -7.30
CA GLN A 133 8.61 1.83 -7.63
C GLN A 133 9.41 2.65 -6.62
N GLU A 134 9.23 2.39 -5.33
CA GLU A 134 9.95 3.08 -4.27
C GLU A 134 11.42 2.69 -4.19
N ALA A 135 11.74 1.41 -4.38
CA ALA A 135 13.13 0.96 -4.50
C ALA A 135 13.82 1.60 -5.70
N HIS A 136 13.10 1.75 -6.82
CA HIS A 136 13.59 2.48 -7.98
C HIS A 136 13.79 3.96 -7.68
N LEU A 137 12.86 4.63 -6.98
CA LEU A 137 12.98 6.02 -6.57
C LEU A 137 14.22 6.23 -5.68
N MET A 138 14.43 5.40 -4.66
CA MET A 138 15.64 5.43 -3.82
C MET A 138 16.91 5.25 -4.67
N ARG A 139 16.92 4.31 -5.60
CA ARG A 139 18.04 4.11 -6.54
C ARG A 139 18.27 5.32 -7.44
N TYR A 140 17.20 5.97 -7.90
CA TYR A 140 17.27 7.16 -8.74
C TYR A 140 17.86 8.33 -7.97
N LEU A 141 17.37 8.58 -6.74
CA LEU A 141 17.90 9.62 -5.86
C LEU A 141 19.36 9.35 -5.47
N THR A 142 19.75 8.11 -5.21
CA THR A 142 21.17 7.73 -4.97
C THR A 142 22.08 8.15 -6.13
N LYS A 143 21.59 8.22 -7.38
CA LYS A 143 22.39 8.57 -8.56
C LYS A 143 22.38 10.05 -8.90
N HIS A 144 21.35 10.77 -8.49
CA HIS A 144 21.03 12.08 -9.05
C HIS A 144 20.77 13.17 -8.00
N ALA A 145 20.51 12.81 -6.75
CA ALA A 145 20.39 13.76 -5.66
C ALA A 145 21.76 14.38 -5.34
N ARG A 146 21.72 15.55 -4.71
CA ARG A 146 22.93 16.29 -4.34
C ARG A 146 23.78 15.53 -3.31
N ASP A 147 23.13 14.95 -2.30
CA ASP A 147 23.77 14.05 -1.34
C ASP A 147 23.18 12.63 -1.47
N PRO A 148 23.94 11.68 -2.07
CA PRO A 148 23.47 10.32 -2.27
C PRO A 148 23.61 9.43 -1.03
N GLU A 149 24.40 9.84 -0.04
CA GLU A 149 24.68 9.01 1.14
C GLU A 149 23.42 8.86 2.00
N GLY A 150 23.12 7.64 2.42
CA GLY A 150 21.88 7.30 3.12
C GLY A 150 20.81 6.68 2.23
N PHE A 151 20.57 7.16 1.00
CA PHE A 151 19.62 6.51 0.07
C PHE A 151 20.07 5.10 -0.32
N SER A 152 21.38 4.88 -0.43
CA SER A 152 21.98 3.57 -0.72
C SER A 152 21.92 2.59 0.47
N GLN A 153 21.72 3.09 1.69
CA GLN A 153 21.79 2.30 2.92
C GLN A 153 20.44 2.17 3.65
N GLY A 154 19.44 2.98 3.29
CA GLY A 154 18.20 3.14 4.04
C GLY A 154 17.49 1.82 4.36
N VAL A 155 17.35 0.92 3.38
CA VAL A 155 16.72 -0.40 3.58
C VAL A 155 17.48 -1.26 4.61
N LYS A 156 18.82 -1.23 4.57
CA LYS A 156 19.68 -1.95 5.53
C LYS A 156 19.57 -1.36 6.93
N LEU A 157 19.50 -0.04 7.04
CA LEU A 157 19.51 0.69 8.30
C LEU A 157 18.12 0.81 8.94
N ARG A 158 17.04 0.57 8.20
CA ARG A 158 15.65 0.69 8.67
C ARG A 158 15.37 -0.08 9.97
N ASN A 159 15.96 -1.28 10.11
CA ASN A 159 15.73 -2.11 11.29
C ASN A 159 16.62 -1.76 12.49
N SER A 160 17.68 -0.98 12.29
CA SER A 160 18.64 -0.62 13.34
C SER A 160 18.50 0.83 13.82
N MET A 161 18.00 1.73 12.98
CA MET A 161 17.75 3.13 13.36
C MET A 161 16.51 3.25 14.25
N PHE A 162 16.61 4.00 15.34
CA PHE A 162 15.55 4.06 16.35
C PHE A 162 14.23 4.66 15.81
N ILE A 163 14.32 5.67 14.93
CA ILE A 163 13.15 6.32 14.30
C ILE A 163 12.40 5.34 13.41
N THR A 164 13.12 4.70 12.49
CA THR A 164 12.52 3.79 11.50
C THR A 164 12.18 2.42 12.10
N ARG A 165 12.82 2.02 13.20
CA ARG A 165 12.43 0.82 13.97
C ARG A 165 11.08 1.00 14.67
N ALA A 166 10.74 2.21 15.11
CA ALA A 166 9.44 2.49 15.72
C ALA A 166 8.27 2.20 14.76
N SER A 167 8.48 2.35 13.45
CA SER A 167 7.48 2.01 12.41
C SER A 167 6.98 0.57 12.48
N ARG A 168 7.79 -0.37 13.02
CA ARG A 168 7.38 -1.76 13.17
C ARG A 168 6.12 -1.93 14.00
N ALA A 169 5.90 -1.05 14.99
CA ALA A 169 4.71 -1.11 15.83
C ALA A 169 3.40 -0.91 15.02
N ALA A 170 3.46 -0.12 13.95
CA ALA A 170 2.36 0.09 13.02
C ALA A 170 2.36 -0.94 11.88
N LEU A 171 3.51 -1.13 11.22
CA LEU A 171 3.61 -1.86 9.95
C LEU A 171 3.66 -3.39 10.10
N ASP A 172 4.26 -3.92 11.18
CA ASP A 172 4.24 -5.38 11.41
C ASP A 172 2.81 -5.86 11.72
N GLY A 173 1.92 -4.95 12.17
CA GLY A 173 0.51 -5.21 12.41
C GLY A 173 -0.26 -5.66 11.16
N PHE A 174 0.26 -5.38 9.97
CA PHE A 174 -0.38 -5.80 8.71
C PHE A 174 -0.40 -7.31 8.53
N PHE A 175 0.57 -8.05 9.07
CA PHE A 175 0.71 -9.48 8.78
C PHE A 175 1.07 -10.36 10.00
N ALA A 176 1.32 -9.77 11.17
CA ALA A 176 1.68 -10.52 12.37
C ALA A 176 0.47 -11.13 13.10
N GLY A 177 -0.71 -10.53 12.93
CA GLY A 177 -1.96 -10.96 13.56
C GLY A 177 -2.72 -11.99 12.73
N ASN A 178 -4.02 -12.09 12.99
CA ASN A 178 -4.90 -12.83 12.08
C ASN A 178 -5.14 -12.00 10.80
N PRO A 179 -5.43 -12.64 9.64
CA PRO A 179 -5.58 -11.92 8.37
C PRO A 179 -6.61 -10.78 8.39
N ILE A 180 -7.73 -10.91 9.13
CA ILE A 180 -8.72 -9.84 9.25
C ILE A 180 -8.21 -8.67 10.10
N GLU A 181 -7.52 -8.94 11.21
CA GLU A 181 -6.82 -7.88 11.97
C GLU A 181 -5.78 -7.17 11.09
N GLY A 182 -5.08 -7.91 10.23
CA GLY A 182 -4.19 -7.37 9.21
C GLY A 182 -4.91 -6.42 8.25
N ALA A 183 -6.05 -6.84 7.69
CA ALA A 183 -6.91 -6.02 6.83
C ALA A 183 -7.43 -4.76 7.53
N LEU A 184 -7.76 -4.84 8.83
CA LEU A 184 -8.17 -3.67 9.61
C LEU A 184 -7.01 -2.68 9.75
N ASN A 185 -5.81 -3.15 10.09
CA ASN A 185 -4.63 -2.29 10.21
C ASN A 185 -4.24 -1.67 8.87
N LEU A 186 -4.19 -2.47 7.81
CA LEU A 186 -3.77 -2.05 6.47
C LEU A 186 -4.88 -1.25 5.76
N GLN A 187 -5.93 -1.93 5.33
CA GLN A 187 -6.87 -1.38 4.35
C GLN A 187 -7.85 -0.39 4.96
N VAL A 188 -8.36 -0.71 6.15
CA VAL A 188 -9.40 0.09 6.81
C VAL A 188 -8.82 1.30 7.53
N VAL A 189 -7.66 1.15 8.17
CA VAL A 189 -7.03 2.23 8.93
C VAL A 189 -5.90 2.89 8.15
N ALA A 190 -4.81 2.18 7.85
CA ALA A 190 -3.64 2.81 7.24
C ALA A 190 -3.97 3.43 5.87
N GLU A 191 -4.46 2.65 4.90
CA GLU A 191 -4.69 3.11 3.53
C GLU A 191 -5.80 4.16 3.45
N THR A 192 -6.89 3.94 4.19
CA THR A 192 -8.07 4.83 4.17
C THR A 192 -7.86 6.11 4.98
N ALA A 193 -7.28 6.04 6.19
CA ALA A 193 -7.15 7.21 7.06
C ALA A 193 -5.81 7.95 6.92
N TYR A 194 -4.76 7.27 6.47
CA TYR A 194 -3.40 7.82 6.43
C TYR A 194 -2.80 7.84 5.02
N THR A 195 -2.56 6.69 4.41
CA THR A 195 -1.71 6.56 3.22
C THR A 195 -2.24 7.36 2.03
N ASN A 196 -3.55 7.31 1.75
CA ASN A 196 -4.11 8.05 0.63
C ASN A 196 -3.98 9.59 0.81
N PRO A 197 -4.39 10.19 1.95
CA PRO A 197 -4.08 11.60 2.23
C PRO A 197 -2.57 11.94 2.26
N ILE A 198 -1.74 11.04 2.81
CA ILE A 198 -0.29 11.22 2.90
C ILE A 198 0.32 11.28 1.51
N PHE A 199 -0.07 10.42 0.56
CA PHE A 199 0.54 10.45 -0.78
C PHE A 199 0.20 11.74 -1.53
N VAL A 200 -1.02 12.25 -1.44
CA VAL A 200 -1.35 13.56 -2.01
C VAL A 200 -0.49 14.65 -1.37
N THR A 201 -0.48 14.73 -0.04
CA THR A 201 0.26 15.77 0.70
C THR A 201 1.77 15.68 0.49
N LEU A 202 2.34 14.46 0.50
CA LEU A 202 3.75 14.20 0.29
C LEU A 202 4.18 14.69 -1.10
N THR A 203 3.38 14.42 -2.13
CA THR A 203 3.70 14.85 -3.50
C THR A 203 3.66 16.38 -3.62
N GLU A 204 2.73 17.05 -2.95
CA GLU A 204 2.63 18.52 -2.94
C GLU A 204 3.82 19.16 -2.22
N VAL A 205 4.17 18.66 -1.03
CA VAL A 205 5.33 19.14 -0.27
C VAL A 205 6.61 18.88 -1.05
N ALA A 206 6.75 17.72 -1.68
CA ALA A 206 7.90 17.39 -2.52
C ALA A 206 8.06 18.39 -3.66
N ALA A 207 6.98 18.63 -4.42
CA ALA A 207 6.99 19.54 -5.55
C ALA A 207 7.35 20.97 -5.13
N THR A 208 6.78 21.44 -4.01
CA THR A 208 7.04 22.76 -3.42
C THR A 208 8.51 22.92 -2.98
N ASN A 209 9.17 21.82 -2.61
CA ASN A 209 10.58 21.78 -2.21
C ASN A 209 11.52 21.36 -3.36
N GLY A 210 11.07 21.44 -4.61
CA GLY A 210 11.90 21.23 -5.80
C GLY A 210 12.15 19.77 -6.17
N ASP A 211 11.50 18.82 -5.50
CA ASP A 211 11.54 17.39 -5.83
C ASP A 211 10.39 17.00 -6.74
N GLN A 212 10.73 16.57 -7.95
CA GLN A 212 9.76 16.10 -8.96
C GLN A 212 9.79 14.58 -9.13
N ALA A 213 10.78 13.89 -8.56
CA ALA A 213 10.91 12.44 -8.64
C ALA A 213 9.91 11.73 -7.72
N THR A 214 9.74 12.26 -6.50
CA THR A 214 8.74 11.76 -5.54
C THR A 214 7.31 11.92 -6.08
N PRO A 215 6.86 13.10 -6.57
CA PRO A 215 5.55 13.25 -7.18
C PRO A 215 5.29 12.28 -8.33
N THR A 216 6.26 12.11 -9.22
CA THR A 216 6.13 11.22 -10.39
C THR A 216 5.92 9.76 -10.00
N THR A 217 6.54 9.34 -8.88
CA THR A 217 6.38 7.99 -8.35
C THR A 217 5.08 7.85 -7.57
N PHE A 218 4.85 8.69 -6.56
CA PHE A 218 3.74 8.52 -5.63
C PHE A 218 2.37 8.89 -6.21
N LEU A 219 2.28 9.72 -7.26
CA LEU A 219 1.02 9.90 -7.99
C LEU A 219 0.65 8.67 -8.84
N SER A 220 1.64 7.89 -9.27
CA SER A 220 1.42 6.61 -9.96
C SER A 220 0.89 5.55 -8.98
N VAL A 221 1.48 5.50 -7.77
CA VAL A 221 1.02 4.68 -6.63
C VAL A 221 -0.40 5.07 -6.22
N GLN A 222 -0.66 6.36 -6.00
CA GLN A 222 -1.96 6.88 -5.54
C GLN A 222 -3.15 6.43 -6.41
N SER A 223 -2.94 6.24 -7.71
CA SER A 223 -3.98 5.76 -8.63
C SER A 223 -4.46 4.33 -8.33
N ASP A 224 -3.74 3.58 -7.50
CA ASP A 224 -4.06 2.22 -7.06
C ASP A 224 -4.82 2.19 -5.74
N GLU A 225 -4.52 3.14 -4.85
CA GLU A 225 -5.06 3.24 -3.48
C GLU A 225 -6.58 3.24 -3.41
N ALA A 226 -7.27 3.79 -4.44
CA ALA A 226 -8.73 3.77 -4.49
C ALA A 226 -9.29 2.33 -4.49
N ARG A 227 -8.55 1.38 -5.08
CA ARG A 227 -8.95 -0.03 -5.17
C ARG A 227 -8.63 -0.76 -3.86
N HIS A 228 -7.60 -0.31 -3.15
CA HIS A 228 -7.20 -0.86 -1.86
C HIS A 228 -8.20 -0.47 -0.76
N MET A 229 -8.64 0.80 -0.76
CA MET A 229 -9.75 1.26 0.07
C MET A 229 -11.05 0.50 -0.21
N ALA A 230 -11.33 0.19 -1.48
CA ALA A 230 -12.50 -0.61 -1.84
C ALA A 230 -12.42 -2.03 -1.26
N ASN A 231 -11.24 -2.65 -1.24
CA ASN A 231 -11.03 -3.91 -0.52
C ASN A 231 -11.29 -3.75 0.98
N GLY A 232 -10.73 -2.73 1.62
CA GLY A 232 -10.96 -2.47 3.05
C GLY A 232 -12.44 -2.32 3.40
N TYR A 233 -13.17 -1.56 2.59
CA TYR A 233 -14.61 -1.40 2.73
C TYR A 233 -15.36 -2.73 2.58
N ALA A 234 -15.07 -3.51 1.53
CA ALA A 234 -15.73 -4.78 1.28
C ALA A 234 -15.42 -5.83 2.37
N THR A 235 -14.18 -5.88 2.85
CA THR A 235 -13.76 -6.72 3.98
C THR A 235 -14.54 -6.34 5.23
N LEU A 236 -14.52 -5.05 5.61
CA LEU A 236 -15.20 -4.55 6.80
C LEU A 236 -16.70 -4.81 6.75
N ALA A 237 -17.35 -4.51 5.62
CA ALA A 237 -18.76 -4.76 5.42
C ALA A 237 -19.11 -6.25 5.54
N ALA A 238 -18.27 -7.13 4.95
CA ALA A 238 -18.48 -8.57 5.03
C ALA A 238 -18.40 -9.08 6.48
N VAL A 239 -17.37 -8.70 7.24
CA VAL A 239 -17.22 -9.15 8.64
C VAL A 239 -18.24 -8.51 9.58
N ALA A 240 -18.61 -7.24 9.35
CA ALA A 240 -19.62 -6.54 10.15
C ALA A 240 -21.05 -7.05 9.91
N SER A 241 -21.32 -7.67 8.75
CA SER A 241 -22.62 -8.28 8.46
C SER A 241 -22.96 -9.49 9.33
N VAL A 242 -21.98 -10.03 10.06
CA VAL A 242 -22.17 -11.17 10.96
C VAL A 242 -22.11 -10.68 12.41
N GLU A 243 -23.26 -10.70 13.09
CA GLU A 243 -23.44 -10.14 14.43
C GLU A 243 -22.45 -10.70 15.46
N ASP A 244 -22.15 -12.01 15.40
CA ASP A 244 -21.18 -12.69 16.27
C ASP A 244 -19.77 -12.09 16.21
N ASN A 245 -19.39 -11.43 15.10
CA ASN A 245 -18.08 -10.82 14.95
C ASN A 245 -17.99 -9.46 15.68
N LEU A 246 -19.10 -8.76 15.90
CA LEU A 246 -19.11 -7.33 16.25
C LEU A 246 -18.31 -6.99 17.51
N PRO A 247 -18.40 -7.73 18.63
CA PRO A 247 -17.64 -7.40 19.83
C PRO A 247 -16.11 -7.47 19.62
N ARG A 248 -15.66 -8.48 18.86
CA ARG A 248 -14.24 -8.62 18.51
C ARG A 248 -13.83 -7.56 17.49
N LEU A 249 -14.66 -7.35 16.48
CA LEU A 249 -14.40 -6.39 15.40
C LEU A 249 -14.13 -4.99 15.96
N GLN A 250 -14.94 -4.54 16.92
CA GLN A 250 -14.73 -3.25 17.57
C GLN A 250 -13.37 -3.19 18.29
N GLN A 251 -13.03 -4.22 19.07
CA GLN A 251 -11.76 -4.27 19.79
C GLN A 251 -10.54 -4.27 18.85
N ASP A 252 -10.60 -5.07 17.78
CA ASP A 252 -9.52 -5.15 16.80
C ASP A 252 -9.41 -3.85 15.99
N PHE A 253 -10.54 -3.17 15.69
CA PHE A 253 -10.56 -1.85 15.06
C PHE A 253 -9.92 -0.78 15.94
N ASP A 254 -10.31 -0.69 17.22
CA ASP A 254 -9.76 0.28 18.17
C ASP A 254 -8.23 0.09 18.31
N THR A 255 -7.80 -1.17 18.37
CA THR A 255 -6.38 -1.55 18.44
C THR A 255 -5.65 -1.16 17.15
N ALA A 256 -6.24 -1.44 15.98
CA ALA A 256 -5.68 -1.08 14.69
C ALA A 256 -5.51 0.43 14.56
N PHE A 257 -6.55 1.20 14.89
CA PHE A 257 -6.50 2.67 14.89
C PHE A 257 -5.37 3.18 15.78
N TRP A 258 -5.30 2.72 17.04
CA TRP A 258 -4.28 3.16 17.98
C TRP A 258 -2.86 2.84 17.49
N ARG A 259 -2.63 1.63 16.95
CA ARG A 259 -1.31 1.22 16.43
C ARG A 259 -0.84 2.11 15.29
N GLN A 260 -1.73 2.43 14.34
CA GLN A 260 -1.38 3.28 13.20
C GLN A 260 -1.14 4.72 13.66
N HIS A 261 -2.09 5.30 14.41
CA HIS A 261 -2.01 6.69 14.91
C HIS A 261 -0.77 6.95 15.76
N ALA A 262 -0.44 6.04 16.68
CA ALA A 262 0.68 6.23 17.62
C ALA A 262 2.05 6.39 16.94
N PHE A 263 2.21 5.89 15.71
CA PHE A 263 3.43 6.08 14.92
C PHE A 263 3.26 7.14 13.83
N LEU A 264 2.17 7.07 13.05
CA LEU A 264 2.01 7.89 11.84
C LEU A 264 1.83 9.37 12.17
N ASP A 265 1.04 9.73 13.17
CA ASP A 265 0.83 11.13 13.54
C ASP A 265 2.13 11.87 13.89
N PRO A 266 2.95 11.40 14.86
CA PRO A 266 4.20 12.07 15.18
C PRO A 266 5.21 11.99 14.04
N PHE A 267 5.22 10.90 13.27
CA PHE A 267 6.14 10.75 12.13
C PHE A 267 5.83 11.75 11.02
N VAL A 268 4.57 11.80 10.56
CA VAL A 268 4.12 12.70 9.50
C VAL A 268 4.22 14.16 9.95
N GLY A 269 3.82 14.47 11.19
CA GLY A 269 3.99 15.79 11.77
C GLY A 269 5.46 16.23 11.78
N ALA A 270 6.37 15.36 12.21
CA ALA A 270 7.81 15.66 12.19
C ALA A 270 8.33 15.91 10.76
N VAL A 271 7.97 15.05 9.80
CA VAL A 271 8.39 15.18 8.39
C VAL A 271 7.93 16.53 7.82
N TYR A 272 6.64 16.84 7.94
CA TYR A 272 6.10 18.05 7.32
C TYR A 272 6.48 19.31 8.08
N ASP A 273 6.49 19.35 9.42
CA ASP A 273 6.77 20.60 10.12
C ASP A 273 8.25 20.98 10.16
N TYR A 274 9.17 20.01 10.05
CA TYR A 274 10.59 20.30 10.28
C TYR A 274 11.46 20.19 9.03
N PHE A 275 11.02 19.47 8.00
CA PHE A 275 11.88 19.15 6.84
C PHE A 275 11.48 19.81 5.53
N GLN A 276 10.34 20.51 5.47
CA GLN A 276 10.05 21.41 4.35
C GLN A 276 10.69 22.79 4.59
N GLU A 277 11.40 23.30 3.59
CA GLU A 277 11.95 24.66 3.59
C GLU A 277 10.91 25.66 3.06
N HIS A 278 10.17 25.25 2.04
CA HIS A 278 9.07 26.00 1.47
C HIS A 278 7.76 25.35 1.90
N ARG A 279 6.95 26.09 2.65
CA ARG A 279 5.59 25.68 3.04
C ARG A 279 4.61 26.16 1.97
N GLY A 280 3.79 25.25 1.46
CA GLY A 280 2.66 25.60 0.58
C GLY A 280 1.71 26.54 1.32
N GLY A 281 1.27 27.61 0.65
CA GLY A 281 0.31 28.58 1.16
C GLY A 281 -0.80 28.79 0.15
#